data_AF-A0A4R2BCJ3-F1
#
_entry.id   AF-A0A4R2BCJ3-F1
#
_cell.length_a   1.000
_cell.length_b   1.000
_cell.length_c   1.000
_cell.angle_alpha   90.00
_cell.angle_beta   90.00
_cell.angle_gamma   90.00
#
_symmetry.space_group_name_H-M   'P 1'
#
loop_
_entity.id
_entity.type
_entity.pdbx_description
1 polymer ?
#
loop_
_entity_poly.entity_id
_entity_poly.type
_entity_poly.pdbx_seq_one_letter_code
_entity_poly.pdbx_strand_id
1 'polypeptide(L)' 'MYSESQYDVEAVVEKETYATVVSYQTLELMFKASVVTIKGTSVAVQEVEVTDSGRVRFHGNLAEL' A
#
# COMPACT_ATOMS: atom_id res chain seq x y z
N MET A 1 10.41 -7.30 24.36
CA MET A 1 10.13 -7.98 23.08
C MET A 1 9.33 -6.99 22.26
N TYR A 2 9.97 -6.24 21.34
CA TYR A 2 9.22 -5.32 20.49
C TYR A 2 8.56 -6.18 19.41
N SER A 3 7.26 -6.40 19.54
CA SER A 3 6.46 -6.93 18.44
C SER A 3 6.49 -5.88 17.35
N GLU A 4 7.26 -6.09 16.30
CA GLU A 4 7.20 -5.23 15.12
C GLU A 4 5.75 -5.27 14.61
N SER A 5 5.09 -4.11 14.64
CA SER A 5 3.70 -4.01 14.18
C SER A 5 3.69 -4.19 12.67
N GLN A 6 2.93 -5.20 12.22
CA GLN A 6 2.75 -5.53 10.82
C GLN A 6 1.38 -5.05 10.35
N TYR A 7 1.31 -4.54 9.12
CA TYR A 7 0.13 -3.92 8.54
C TYR A 7 -0.18 -4.54 7.18
N ASP A 8 -1.45 -4.87 6.97
CA ASP A 8 -1.95 -5.25 5.65
C ASP A 8 -2.04 -4.01 4.76
N VAL A 9 -1.42 -4.11 3.58
CA VAL A 9 -1.48 -3.07 2.55
C VAL A 9 -1.95 -3.63 1.22
N GLU A 10 -2.68 -2.82 0.48
CA GLU A 10 -3.24 -3.16 -0.83
C GLU A 10 -2.92 -2.07 -1.85
N ALA A 11 -2.55 -2.48 -3.06
CA ALA A 11 -2.59 -1.63 -4.24
C ALA A 11 -3.91 -1.92 -4.97
N VAL A 12 -4.73 -0.90 -5.16
CA VAL A 12 -6.02 -0.98 -5.86
C VAL A 12 -5.88 -0.24 -7.18
N VAL A 13 -5.99 -0.99 -8.28
CA VAL A 13 -5.88 -0.44 -9.64
C VAL A 13 -6.98 -1.04 -10.51
N GLU A 14 -7.83 -0.18 -11.07
CA GLU A 14 -9.01 -0.58 -11.85
C GLU A 14 -9.88 -1.63 -11.15
N LYS A 15 -9.81 -2.90 -11.56
CA LYS A 15 -10.57 -4.04 -11.00
C LYS A 15 -9.69 -5.03 -10.25
N GLU A 16 -8.41 -4.72 -10.10
CA GLU A 16 -7.42 -5.60 -9.49
C GLU A 16 -6.97 -5.06 -8.14
N THR A 17 -6.63 -5.99 -7.24
CA THR A 17 -6.14 -5.67 -5.90
C THR A 17 -4.96 -6.56 -5.56
N TYR A 18 -3.85 -5.95 -5.19
CA TYR A 18 -2.60 -6.61 -4.86
C TYR A 18 -2.28 -6.40 -3.39
N ALA A 19 -2.26 -7.46 -2.60
CA ALA A 19 -2.09 -7.38 -1.15
C ALA A 19 -0.71 -7.89 -0.68
N THR A 20 -0.16 -7.25 0.35
CA THR A 20 0.99 -7.76 1.11
C THR A 20 0.95 -7.25 2.56
N VAL A 21 1.84 -7.79 3.39
CA VAL A 21 2.05 -7.32 4.76
C VAL A 21 3.39 -6.59 4.83
N VAL A 22 3.43 -5.44 5.50
CA VAL A 22 4.63 -4.62 5.69
C VAL A 22 4.81 -4.20 7.14
N SER A 23 6.02 -3.80 7.53
CA SER A 23 6.26 -3.19 8.83
C SER A 23 5.73 -1.75 8.89
N TYR A 24 5.53 -1.24 10.10
CA TYR A 24 5.18 0.18 10.32
C TYR A 24 6.10 1.16 9.58
N GLN A 25 7.42 0.94 9.62
CA GLN A 25 8.40 1.82 9.00
C GLN A 25 8.23 1.88 7.47
N THR A 26 8.00 0.71 6.84
CA THR A 26 7.71 0.65 5.41
C THR A 26 6.39 1.35 5.10
N LEU A 27 5.36 1.14 5.92
CA LEU A 27 4.07 1.81 5.75
C LEU A 27 4.20 3.35 5.82
N GLU A 28 4.97 3.88 6.78
CA GLU A 28 5.24 5.33 6.89
C GLU A 28 5.93 5.91 5.65
N LEU A 29 6.82 5.14 5.02
CA LEU A 29 7.46 5.53 3.76
C LEU A 29 6.45 5.52 2.61
N MET A 30 5.60 4.50 2.55
CA MET A 30 4.57 4.37 1.51
C MET A 30 3.56 5.51 1.55
N PHE A 31 3.15 5.98 2.73
CA PHE A 31 2.26 7.15 2.86
C PHE A 31 2.81 8.44 2.24
N LYS A 32 4.13 8.56 2.10
CA LYS A 32 4.80 9.75 1.54
C LYS A 32 5.17 9.57 0.07
N ALA A 33 4.98 8.37 -0.48
CA ALA A 33 5.44 8.04 -1.82
C ALA A 33 4.38 8.42 -2.86
N SER A 34 4.83 9.03 -3.96
CA SER A 34 3.98 9.25 -5.14
C SER A 34 3.73 7.96 -5.93
N VAL A 35 4.61 6.97 -5.79
CA VAL A 35 4.48 5.65 -6.41
C VAL A 35 4.79 4.59 -5.36
N VAL A 36 3.95 3.57 -5.25
CA VAL A 36 4.18 2.40 -4.39
C VAL A 36 4.22 1.15 -5.23
N THR A 37 5.13 0.22 -4.91
CA THR A 37 5.21 -1.08 -5.57
C THR A 37 4.80 -2.18 -4.59
N ILE A 38 3.72 -2.90 -4.91
CA ILE A 38 3.21 -4.01 -4.12
C ILE A 38 3.18 -5.25 -5.01
N LYS A 39 3.89 -6.31 -4.62
CA LYS A 39 3.97 -7.59 -5.35
C LYS A 39 4.37 -7.46 -6.83
N GLY A 40 5.20 -6.47 -7.16
CA GLY A 40 5.66 -6.22 -8.53
C GLY A 40 4.75 -5.27 -9.33
N THR A 41 3.60 -4.87 -8.78
CA THR A 41 2.71 -3.88 -9.38
C THR A 41 3.02 -2.50 -8.82
N SER A 42 3.37 -1.56 -9.69
CA SER A 42 3.64 -0.17 -9.31
C SER A 42 2.40 0.69 -9.54
N VAL A 43 2.02 1.47 -8.54
CA VAL A 43 0.82 2.31 -8.54
C VAL A 43 1.21 3.74 -8.25
N ALA A 44 0.85 4.65 -9.15
CA ALA A 44 0.90 6.09 -8.89
C ALA A 44 -0.27 6.46 -7.97
N VAL A 45 0.05 6.73 -6.70
CA VAL A 45 -0.93 6.91 -5.62
C VAL A 45 -1.71 8.20 -5.84
N GLN A 46 -3.03 8.10 -5.86
CA GLN A 46 -3.96 9.24 -5.94
C GLN A 46 -4.75 9.39 -4.65
N GLU A 47 -5.10 8.28 -4.03
CA GLU A 47 -5.86 8.25 -2.79
C GLU A 47 -5.36 7.14 -1.88
N VAL A 48 -5.43 7.37 -0.57
CA VAL A 48 -5.13 6.36 0.44
C VAL A 48 -6.32 6.21 1.36
N GLU A 49 -6.82 4.98 1.49
CA GLU A 49 -7.94 4.61 2.35
C GLU A 49 -7.43 3.71 3.47
N VAL A 50 -7.89 3.96 4.70
CA VAL A 50 -7.71 3.02 5.80
C VAL A 50 -9.07 2.42 6.13
N THR A 51 -9.20 1.10 5.96
CA THR A 51 -10.48 0.41 6.20
C THR A 51 -10.77 0.29 7.69
N ASP A 52 -12.03 -0.01 8.02
CA ASP A 52 -12.46 -0.31 9.40
C ASP A 52 -11.70 -1.50 10.04
N SER A 53 -11.14 -2.39 9.20
CA SER A 53 -10.31 -3.51 9.65
C SER A 53 -8.83 -3.15 9.83
N GLY A 54 -8.45 -1.87 9.66
CA GLY A 54 -7.07 -1.39 9.77
C GLY A 54 -6.18 -1.69 8.57
N ARG A 55 -6.76 -2.07 7.41
CA ARG A 55 -6.00 -2.30 6.17
C ARG A 55 -5.79 -0.98 5.43
N VAL A 56 -4.61 -0.77 4.88
CA VAL A 56 -4.29 0.44 4.11
C VAL A 56 -4.35 0.14 2.62
N ARG A 57 -5.15 0.90 1.87
CA ARG A 57 -5.31 0.76 0.43
C ARG A 57 -4.76 1.99 -0.28
N PHE A 58 -3.84 1.74 -1.21
CA PHE A 58 -3.29 2.74 -2.12
C PHE A 58 -4.02 2.63 -3.45
N HIS A 59 -4.89 3.60 -3.71
CA HIS A 59 -5.70 3.69 -4.92
C HIS A 59 -4.99 4.57 -5.95
N GLY A 60 -5.00 4.13 -7.21
CA GLY A 60 -4.40 4.91 -8.28
C GLY A 60 -4.33 4.17 -9.62
N ASN A 61 -3.46 4.66 -10.49
CA ASN A 61 -3.22 4.08 -11.80
C ASN A 61 -1.91 3.29 -11.82
N LEU A 62 -1.78 2.34 -12.74
CA LEU A 62 -0.49 1.70 -13.01
C LEU A 62 0.55 2.77 -13.34
N ALA A 63 1.68 2.73 -12.64
CA ALA A 63 2.85 3.54 -12.98
C ALA A 63 3.69 2.77 -14.01
N GLU A 64 3.81 3.33 -15.21
CA GLU A 64 4.85 2.91 -16.14
C GLU A 64 6.19 3.44 -15.61
N LEU A 65 7.08 2.53 -15.21
CA LEU A 65 8.44 2.80 -14.72
C LEU A 65 9.47 2.44 -15.78
#